data_AF-A0A2K8SYF7-F1
#
_entry.id   AF-A0A2K8SYF7-F1
#
_cell.length_a   1.000
_cell.length_b   1.000
_cell.length_c   1.000
_cell.angle_alpha   90.00
_cell.angle_beta   90.00
_cell.angle_gamma   90.00
#
_symmetry.space_group_name_H-M   'P 1'
#
loop_
_entity.id
_entity.type
_entity.pdbx_description
1 polymer ?
#
loop_
_entity_poly.entity_id
_entity_poly.type
_entity_poly.pdbx_seq_one_letter_code
_entity_poly.pdbx_strand_id
1 'polypeptide(L)' 'MQRLGWTVDQGREHLQKFYGVRSRLQLTEDELDNFLLYLQLSD' A
#
# COMPACT_ATOMS: atom_id res chain seq x y z
N MET A 1 9.20 3.42 -12.78
CA MET A 1 8.12 3.09 -11.82
C MET A 1 7.29 4.34 -11.62
N GLN A 2 6.23 4.48 -12.41
CA GLN A 2 5.23 5.51 -12.14
C GLN A 2 4.58 5.11 -10.81
N ARG A 3 4.84 5.90 -9.77
CA ARG A 3 4.09 5.82 -8.52
C ARG A 3 2.70 6.30 -8.90
N LEU A 4 1.67 5.58 -8.48
CA LEU A 4 0.22 5.84 -8.62
C LEU A 4 -0.29 7.29 -8.40
N GLY A 5 0.59 8.27 -8.18
CA GLY A 5 0.24 9.64 -7.82
C GLY A 5 -0.28 9.76 -6.40
N TRP A 6 -0.24 8.67 -5.62
CA TRP A 6 -0.86 8.65 -4.30
C TRP A 6 -0.16 9.59 -3.32
N THR A 7 -0.97 10.40 -2.66
CA THR A 7 -0.53 11.12 -1.47
C THR A 7 -0.26 10.13 -0.34
N VAL A 8 0.52 10.56 0.66
CA VAL A 8 0.77 9.76 1.86
C VAL A 8 -0.54 9.36 2.55
N ASP A 9 -1.56 10.21 2.50
CA ASP A 9 -2.88 9.94 3.09
C ASP A 9 -3.66 8.86 2.34
N GLN A 10 -3.63 8.85 1.01
CA GLN A 10 -4.26 7.78 0.21
C GLN A 10 -3.61 6.42 0.49
N GLY A 11 -2.28 6.39 0.59
CA GLY A 11 -1.57 5.18 1.02
C GLY A 11 -1.99 4.74 2.43
N ARG A 12 -2.13 5.69 3.37
CA ARG A 12 -2.54 5.40 4.75
C ARG A 12 -3.97 4.87 4.83
N GLU A 13 -4.89 5.45 4.07
CA GLU A 13 -6.28 5.01 4.01
C GLU A 13 -6.41 3.61 3.42
N HIS A 14 -5.66 3.32 2.34
CA HIS A 14 -5.61 1.98 1.77
C HIS A 14 -5.08 0.96 2.79
N LEU A 15 -3.97 1.28 3.48
CA LEU A 15 -3.41 0.41 4.52
C LEU A 15 -4.40 0.16 5.65
N GLN A 16 -5.11 1.20 6.08
CA GLN A 16 -6.10 1.08 7.16
C GLN A 16 -7.31 0.25 6.71
N LYS A 17 -7.71 0.36 5.44
CA LYS A 17 -8.89 -0.33 4.88
C LYS A 17 -8.64 -1.79 4.57
N PHE A 18 -7.49 -2.13 3.99
CA PHE A 18 -7.20 -3.48 3.50
C PHE A 18 -6.38 -4.33 4.47
N TYR A 19 -5.55 -3.68 5.30
CA TYR A 19 -4.62 -4.36 6.21
C TYR A 19 -4.86 -3.99 7.68
N GLY A 20 -5.74 -3.02 7.96
CA GLY A 20 -6.02 -2.57 9.34
C GLY A 20 -4.89 -1.75 9.99
N VAL A 21 -3.82 -1.44 9.26
CA VAL A 21 -2.63 -0.76 9.79
C VAL A 21 -2.49 0.66 9.26
N ARG A 22 -1.67 1.47 9.93
CA ARG A 22 -1.43 2.88 9.53
C ARG A 22 -0.09 3.11 8.85
N SER A 23 0.76 2.09 8.81
CA SER A 23 2.10 2.17 8.24
C SER A 23 2.47 0.85 7.58
N ARG A 24 3.19 0.94 6.47
CA ARG A 24 3.74 -0.23 5.75
C ARG A 24 4.73 -1.02 6.60
N LEU A 25 5.34 -0.39 7.60
CA LEU A 25 6.23 -1.03 8.56
C LEU A 25 5.51 -2.02 9.48
N GLN A 26 4.17 -1.97 9.53
CA GLN A 26 3.36 -2.89 10.31
C GLN A 26 2.84 -4.06 9.48
N LEU A 27 3.13 -4.09 8.17
CA LEU A 27 2.75 -5.19 7.30
C LEU A 27 3.68 -6.37 7.53
N THR A 28 3.13 -7.58 7.38
CA THR A 28 3.95 -8.77 7.16
C THR A 28 4.61 -8.74 5.78
N GLU A 29 5.55 -9.63 5.54
CA GLU A 29 6.23 -9.75 4.25
C GLU A 29 5.23 -10.05 3.12
N ASP A 30 4.29 -10.98 3.34
CA ASP A 30 3.22 -11.31 2.39
C ASP A 30 2.28 -10.12 2.11
N GLU A 31 1.95 -9.36 3.14
CA GLU A 31 1.08 -8.18 3.01
C GLU A 31 1.78 -7.05 2.26
N LEU A 32 3.07 -6.86 2.51
CA LEU A 32 3.91 -5.90 1.81
C LEU A 32 4.04 -6.25 0.34
N ASP A 33 4.26 -7.52 0.00
CA ASP A 33 4.33 -7.99 -1.39
C ASP A 33 3.01 -7.77 -2.12
N ASN A 34 1.88 -8.09 -1.49
CA ASN A 34 0.55 -7.79 -2.05
C ASN A 34 0.36 -6.29 -2.27
N PHE A 35 0.79 -5.46 -1.33
CA PHE A 35 0.68 -4.00 -1.44
C PHE A 35 1.56 -3.47 -2.59
N LEU A 36 2.79 -3.97 -2.74
CA LEU A 36 3.70 -3.59 -3.82
C LEU A 36 3.18 -4.05 -5.19
N LEU A 37 2.60 -5.25 -5.28
CA LEU A 37 1.97 -5.76 -6.50
C LEU A 37 0.78 -4.89 -6.92
N TYR A 38 -0.07 -4.52 -5.96
CA TYR A 38 -1.18 -3.59 -6.21
C TYR A 38 -0.69 -2.23 -6.74
N LEU A 39 0.42 -1.72 -6.20
CA LEU A 39 1.04 -0.48 -6.69
C LEU A 39 1.64 -0.61 -8.09
N GLN A 40 2.00 -1.82 -8.54
CA GLN A 40 2.56 -2.08 -9.88
C GLN A 40 1.48 -2.33 -10.94
N LEU A 41 0.33 -2.90 -10.56
CA LEU A 41 -0.77 -3.22 -11.48
C LEU A 41 -1.64 -2.01 -11.85
N SER A 42 -1.45 -0.89 -11.16
CA SER A 42 -2.21 0.33 -11.41
C SER A 42 -1.46 1.23 -12.41
N ASP A 43 -1.49 0.83 -13.69
CA ASP A 43 -1.09 1.64 -14.87
C ASP A 43 -2.30 2.46 -15.39
#